data_AF-A0A6P8ZKC5-F1
#
_entry.id   AF-A0A6P8ZKC5-F1
#
_cell.length_a   1.000
_cell.length_b   1.000
_cell.length_c   1.000
_cell.angle_alpha   90.00
_cell.angle_beta   90.00
_cell.angle_gamma   90.00
#
_symmetry.space_group_name_H-M   'P 1'
#
loop_
_entity.id
_entity.type
_entity.pdbx_description
1 polymer ?
#
loop_
_entity_poly.entity_id
_entity_poly.type
_entity_poly.pdbx_seq_one_letter_code
_entity_poly.pdbx_strand_id
1 'polypeptide(L)'
;MKEIEGGARLKRVHCNDRSQPLLPMAKAKDQFIYDSETSNKHNQLLKQIESGIKLKSVKCNDRSKPVLDGLRKFRRQMTVEEQLQKADAPEVLAEPDDLDDIDRVRDDLQSTKQMLALELRNKEAMERENKRLLARLQNLEAELEAERNRKSAPQNGGAPSGPAPDTDKLVAKLKAENEAQQKETKEMETRYHQAAEELDSTKAQLAEALFQKKQAEKQLKEIEDGLVEGGRALQKQLSKKLISSKSGDIRKQMSQAKINELRKQSIPVQEDSESEYTDETITDSEDEEEEDLSNDPEAQEKRVQRELKLLATKLKAFKDKEASARRERTALREQLKLQQKALREERKKYKSLQKEVDKMAKLMREDEEEGDEDEDEEDEEEEEEEESEESESEESEEDEGSGEDLPADAPVDDKRNNLNTRTRRHEGILGALKKGNYLLKANIDRVKDDLSKHREMSLMLQEDLNSVLAELG
;
A
#
# COMPACT_ATOMS: atom_id res chain seq x y z
N MET A 1 52.86 -70.66 -30.10
CA MET A 1 53.43 -70.60 -31.47
C MET A 1 53.05 -71.79 -32.34
N LYS A 2 53.00 -73.03 -31.83
CA LYS A 2 52.59 -74.21 -32.64
C LYS A 2 51.16 -74.18 -33.21
N GLU A 3 50.26 -73.36 -32.65
CA GLU A 3 48.87 -73.26 -33.12
C GLU A 3 48.66 -72.23 -34.26
N ILE A 4 49.62 -71.32 -34.49
CA ILE A 4 49.54 -70.31 -35.55
C ILE A 4 50.09 -70.86 -36.88
N GLU A 5 50.98 -71.84 -36.83
CA GLU A 5 51.54 -72.54 -38.01
C GLU A 5 50.55 -73.53 -38.67
N GLY A 6 49.44 -73.86 -37.99
CA GLY A 6 48.36 -74.72 -38.51
C GLY A 6 47.31 -74.00 -39.37
N GLY A 7 47.52 -72.72 -39.71
CA GLY A 7 46.62 -71.96 -40.58
C GLY A 7 45.36 -71.40 -39.91
N ALA A 8 45.26 -71.46 -38.58
CA ALA A 8 44.17 -70.83 -37.85
C ALA A 8 44.33 -69.30 -37.87
N ARG A 9 43.48 -68.61 -38.65
CA ARG A 9 43.43 -67.14 -38.68
C ARG A 9 42.80 -66.62 -37.38
N LEU A 10 43.50 -65.71 -36.70
CA LEU A 10 42.95 -64.99 -35.55
C LEU A 10 41.69 -64.22 -35.96
N LYS A 11 40.66 -64.20 -35.09
CA LYS A 11 39.44 -63.42 -35.33
C LYS A 11 39.80 -61.94 -35.39
N ARG A 12 39.24 -61.21 -36.38
CA ARG A 12 39.46 -59.78 -36.55
C ARG A 12 38.97 -59.05 -35.30
N VAL A 13 39.87 -58.37 -34.60
CA VAL A 13 39.52 -57.52 -33.46
C VAL A 13 38.73 -56.33 -33.99
N HIS A 14 37.52 -56.12 -33.48
CA HIS A 14 36.71 -54.96 -33.84
C HIS A 14 37.24 -53.76 -33.06
N CYS A 15 38.13 -52.99 -33.68
CA CYS A 15 38.57 -51.72 -33.11
C CYS A 15 37.40 -50.73 -33.24
N ASN A 16 36.88 -50.25 -32.11
CA ASN A 16 35.92 -49.15 -32.09
C ASN A 16 36.68 -47.85 -32.36
N ASP A 17 36.97 -47.63 -33.63
CA ASP A 17 37.75 -46.51 -34.13
C ASP A 17 36.93 -45.21 -34.03
N ARG A 18 37.05 -44.53 -32.89
CA ARG A 18 36.42 -43.22 -32.62
C ARG A 18 37.09 -42.07 -33.39
N SER A 19 38.03 -42.36 -34.30
CA SER A 19 38.70 -41.33 -35.11
C SER A 19 37.89 -40.88 -36.33
N GLN A 20 36.74 -41.52 -36.62
CA GLN A 20 35.84 -41.01 -37.65
C GLN A 20 35.10 -39.77 -37.14
N PRO A 21 35.23 -38.61 -37.82
CA PRO A 21 34.53 -37.40 -37.40
C PRO A 21 33.01 -37.62 -37.49
N LEU A 22 32.29 -37.27 -36.43
CA LEU A 22 30.83 -37.23 -36.38
C LEU A 22 30.34 -36.12 -37.33
N LEU A 23 30.22 -36.45 -38.62
CA LEU A 23 29.65 -35.53 -39.60
C LEU A 23 28.11 -35.63 -39.55
N PRO A 24 27.39 -34.50 -39.49
CA PRO A 24 25.93 -34.49 -39.48
C PRO A 24 25.36 -35.08 -40.79
N MET A 25 24.27 -35.85 -40.68
CA MET A 25 23.71 -36.63 -41.79
C MET A 25 22.97 -35.81 -42.86
N ALA A 26 22.79 -34.51 -42.65
CA ALA A 26 22.05 -33.64 -43.57
C ALA A 26 22.96 -33.12 -44.70
N LYS A 27 22.93 -33.81 -45.86
CA LYS A 27 23.55 -33.32 -47.09
C LYS A 27 22.56 -32.49 -47.89
N ALA A 28 22.89 -31.23 -48.18
CA ALA A 28 22.23 -30.46 -49.23
C ALA A 28 23.28 -29.97 -50.23
N LYS A 29 23.14 -30.40 -51.50
CA LYS A 29 24.00 -29.99 -52.64
C LYS A 29 25.51 -30.07 -52.36
N ASP A 30 25.99 -31.25 -51.94
CA ASP A 30 27.42 -31.58 -51.80
C ASP A 30 28.25 -30.71 -50.83
N GLN A 31 27.61 -29.92 -49.97
CA GLN A 31 28.23 -29.28 -48.81
C GLN A 31 27.61 -29.81 -47.50
N PHE A 32 28.45 -30.07 -46.50
CA PHE A 32 28.01 -30.43 -45.16
C PHE A 32 27.53 -29.17 -44.45
N ILE A 33 26.24 -29.15 -44.10
CA ILE A 33 25.59 -28.06 -43.38
C ILE A 33 25.50 -28.50 -41.92
N TYR A 34 25.98 -27.69 -40.99
CA TYR A 34 25.82 -27.95 -39.56
C TYR A 34 24.34 -27.87 -39.16
N ASP A 35 23.89 -28.62 -38.15
CA ASP A 35 22.49 -28.57 -37.71
C ASP A 35 22.04 -27.15 -37.32
N SER A 36 22.98 -26.31 -36.87
CA SER A 36 22.80 -24.88 -36.61
C SER A 36 22.46 -24.04 -37.84
N GLU A 37 22.75 -24.52 -39.04
CA GLU A 37 22.52 -23.83 -40.32
C GLU A 37 21.26 -24.35 -41.05
N THR A 38 20.61 -25.39 -40.51
CA THR A 38 19.32 -25.86 -41.03
C THR A 38 18.24 -24.79 -40.83
N SER A 39 17.35 -24.60 -41.82
CA SER A 39 16.34 -23.55 -41.79
C SER A 39 15.27 -23.82 -40.72
N ASN A 40 15.53 -23.38 -39.49
CA ASN A 40 14.61 -23.44 -38.36
C ASN A 40 13.98 -22.05 -38.12
N LYS A 41 12.78 -21.97 -37.51
CA LYS A 41 12.10 -20.68 -37.21
C LYS A 41 12.98 -19.75 -36.38
N HIS A 42 13.80 -20.33 -35.50
CA HIS A 42 14.79 -19.62 -34.69
C HIS A 42 15.90 -18.96 -35.53
N ASN A 43 16.38 -19.64 -36.58
CA ASN A 43 17.40 -19.10 -37.49
C ASN A 43 16.89 -17.96 -38.37
N GLN A 44 15.60 -17.95 -38.71
CA GLN A 44 14.97 -16.82 -39.40
C GLN A 44 14.88 -15.59 -38.50
N LEU A 45 14.56 -15.79 -37.21
CA LEU A 45 14.53 -14.73 -36.21
C LEU A 45 15.94 -14.16 -35.95
N LEU A 46 16.96 -15.02 -35.83
CA LEU A 46 18.35 -14.59 -35.66
C LEU A 46 18.85 -13.78 -36.86
N LYS A 47 18.53 -14.19 -38.09
CA LYS A 47 18.85 -13.40 -39.31
C LYS A 47 18.11 -12.05 -39.36
N GLN A 48 16.88 -11.99 -38.83
CA GLN A 48 16.12 -10.75 -38.72
C GLN A 48 16.70 -9.81 -37.65
N ILE A 49 17.25 -10.35 -36.57
CA ILE A 49 17.94 -9.59 -35.52
C ILE A 49 19.29 -9.07 -36.04
N GLU A 50 20.10 -9.91 -36.70
CA GLU A 50 21.37 -9.52 -37.32
C GLU A 50 21.20 -8.45 -38.42
N SER A 51 20.15 -8.54 -39.24
CA SER A 51 19.86 -7.55 -40.28
C SER A 51 19.25 -6.26 -39.73
N GLY A 52 18.92 -6.21 -38.44
CA GLY A 52 18.43 -5.02 -37.75
C GLY A 52 17.10 -4.54 -38.30
N ILE A 53 15.99 -5.11 -37.84
CA ILE A 53 14.66 -4.56 -38.14
C ILE A 53 14.55 -3.17 -37.50
N LYS A 54 14.54 -2.13 -38.34
CA LYS A 54 14.12 -0.78 -37.93
C LYS A 54 12.66 -0.87 -37.50
N LEU A 55 12.43 -0.90 -36.19
CA LEU A 55 11.10 -0.79 -35.61
C LEU A 55 10.45 0.50 -36.15
N LYS A 56 9.17 0.42 -36.53
CA LYS A 56 8.39 1.62 -36.87
C LYS A 56 8.45 2.56 -35.69
N SER A 57 8.68 3.85 -35.92
CA SER A 57 8.64 4.85 -34.85
C SER A 57 7.26 4.82 -34.22
N VAL A 58 7.16 4.21 -33.04
CA VAL A 58 5.96 4.31 -32.21
C VAL A 58 5.91 5.76 -31.74
N LYS A 59 4.76 6.41 -31.85
CA LYS A 59 4.52 7.63 -31.07
C LYS A 59 4.55 7.17 -29.61
N CYS A 60 5.70 7.29 -28.97
CA CYS A 60 5.75 7.30 -27.52
C CYS A 60 4.77 8.40 -27.11
N ASN A 61 3.67 8.04 -26.46
CA ASN A 61 2.89 9.00 -25.71
C ASN A 61 3.75 9.36 -24.51
N ASP A 62 4.77 10.16 -24.79
CA ASP A 62 5.80 10.60 -23.87
C ASP A 62 5.10 11.58 -22.95
N ARG A 63 4.37 11.04 -21.97
CA ARG A 63 3.68 11.79 -20.91
C ARG A 63 4.63 12.66 -20.10
N SER A 64 5.94 12.51 -20.31
CA SER A 64 7.00 13.38 -19.78
C SER A 64 7.10 14.73 -20.48
N LYS A 65 6.53 14.88 -21.69
CA LYS A 65 6.51 16.15 -22.41
C LYS A 65 5.24 16.91 -22.04
N PRO A 66 5.35 18.03 -21.32
CA PRO A 66 4.18 18.83 -20.99
C PRO A 66 3.53 19.31 -22.29
N VAL A 67 2.21 19.16 -22.39
CA VAL A 67 1.42 19.72 -23.49
C VAL A 67 1.31 21.23 -23.23
N LEU A 68 2.26 21.99 -23.79
CA LEU A 68 2.37 23.44 -23.62
C LEU A 68 1.44 24.22 -24.56
N ASP A 69 0.65 23.53 -25.40
CA ASP A 69 -0.25 24.18 -26.34
C ASP A 69 -1.41 24.87 -25.60
N GLY A 70 -1.45 26.21 -25.69
CA GLY A 70 -2.43 27.07 -25.02
C GLY A 70 -1.93 27.74 -23.73
N LEU A 71 -0.76 27.37 -23.22
CA LEU A 71 -0.09 28.09 -22.14
C LEU A 71 0.56 29.37 -22.70
N ARG A 72 0.16 30.54 -22.20
CA ARG A 72 0.85 31.81 -22.50
C ARG A 72 2.33 31.60 -22.17
N LYS A 73 3.22 31.93 -23.13
CA LYS A 73 4.67 31.68 -23.06
C LYS A 73 5.18 31.95 -21.65
N PHE A 74 5.50 30.91 -20.89
CA PHE A 74 6.22 31.05 -19.63
C PHE A 74 7.49 31.85 -19.95
N ARG A 75 7.64 33.02 -19.32
CA ARG A 75 8.87 33.79 -19.39
C ARG A 75 9.95 32.84 -18.85
N ARG A 76 10.94 32.51 -19.69
CA ARG A 76 12.01 31.56 -19.34
C ARG A 76 12.50 31.87 -17.92
N GLN A 77 12.40 30.88 -17.03
CA GLN A 77 13.04 30.95 -15.73
C GLN A 77 14.56 31.02 -15.97
N MET A 78 15.20 32.05 -15.42
CA MET A 78 16.65 32.21 -15.48
C MET A 78 17.28 31.05 -14.71
N THR A 79 18.23 30.36 -15.34
CA THR A 79 18.98 29.28 -14.68
C THR A 79 19.85 29.84 -13.54
N VAL A 80 20.23 28.99 -12.58
CA VAL A 80 21.02 29.41 -11.40
C VAL A 80 22.32 30.12 -11.79
N GLU A 81 22.96 29.70 -12.90
CA GLU A 81 24.14 30.37 -13.47
C GLU A 81 23.84 31.78 -14.01
N GLU A 82 22.67 31.97 -14.61
CA GLU A 82 22.22 33.26 -15.13
C GLU A 82 21.84 34.24 -14.00
N GLN A 83 21.41 33.73 -12.83
CA GLN A 83 21.15 34.55 -11.64
C GLN A 83 22.45 35.03 -11.00
N LEU A 84 23.49 34.18 -10.95
CA LEU A 84 24.81 34.54 -10.45
C LEU A 84 25.50 35.61 -11.31
N GLN A 85 25.38 35.53 -12.65
CA GLN A 85 25.93 36.56 -13.54
C GLN A 85 25.23 37.92 -13.43
N LYS A 86 23.97 37.94 -13.00
CA LYS A 86 23.19 39.17 -12.83
C LYS A 86 23.42 39.85 -11.49
N ALA A 87 23.83 39.08 -10.48
CA ALA A 87 24.23 39.58 -9.16
C ALA A 87 25.59 40.32 -9.16
N ASP A 88 26.43 40.10 -10.18
CA ASP A 88 27.72 40.79 -10.37
C ASP A 88 27.61 42.18 -11.03
N ALA A 89 26.39 42.67 -11.32
CA ALA A 89 26.16 44.03 -11.82
C ALA A 89 25.76 44.96 -10.67
N PRO A 90 26.39 46.15 -10.52
CA PRO A 90 26.21 46.99 -9.34
C PRO A 90 24.78 47.55 -9.24
N GLU A 91 24.21 47.29 -8.07
CA GLU A 91 22.87 47.58 -7.59
C GLU A 91 22.56 49.09 -7.60
N VAL A 92 21.52 49.49 -8.34
CA VAL A 92 20.84 50.77 -8.12
C VAL A 92 19.63 50.50 -7.24
N LEU A 93 19.68 51.07 -6.05
CA LEU A 93 18.61 51.13 -5.06
C LEU A 93 17.31 51.63 -5.70
N ALA A 94 16.37 50.71 -5.95
CA ALA A 94 14.95 51.00 -6.08
C ALA A 94 14.25 50.01 -5.14
N GLU A 95 13.49 50.53 -4.18
CA GLU A 95 12.64 49.75 -3.29
C GLU A 95 11.79 48.78 -4.14
N PRO A 96 11.77 47.47 -3.83
CA PRO A 96 10.95 46.54 -4.56
C PRO A 96 9.48 46.81 -4.24
N ASP A 97 8.70 47.21 -5.24
CA ASP A 97 7.26 47.44 -5.15
C ASP A 97 6.55 46.11 -4.79
N ASP A 98 6.07 45.98 -3.55
CA ASP A 98 5.30 44.82 -3.03
C ASP A 98 4.02 44.52 -3.84
N LEU A 99 3.58 45.45 -4.68
CA LEU A 99 2.46 45.31 -5.62
C LEU A 99 2.73 44.29 -6.75
N ASP A 100 4.00 44.15 -7.15
CA ASP A 100 4.41 43.31 -8.28
C ASP A 100 4.40 41.81 -7.91
N ASP A 101 4.49 41.48 -6.62
CA ASP A 101 4.41 40.12 -6.11
C ASP A 101 2.97 39.64 -5.97
N ILE A 102 2.02 40.54 -5.70
CA ILE A 102 0.58 40.21 -5.62
C ILE A 102 0.05 39.80 -7.01
N ASP A 103 0.44 40.51 -8.07
CA ASP A 103 0.02 40.17 -9.43
C ASP A 103 0.68 38.88 -9.92
N ARG A 104 1.91 38.57 -9.51
CA ARG A 104 2.56 37.27 -9.76
C ARG A 104 1.84 36.12 -9.06
N VAL A 105 1.52 36.28 -7.77
CA VAL A 105 0.77 35.27 -7.00
C VAL A 105 -0.63 35.09 -7.59
N ARG A 106 -1.27 36.15 -8.06
CA ARG A 106 -2.57 36.08 -8.75
C ARG A 106 -2.47 35.29 -10.06
N ASP A 107 -1.46 35.56 -10.87
CA ASP A 107 -1.24 34.85 -12.14
C ASP A 107 -0.92 33.37 -11.92
N ASP A 108 -0.08 33.05 -10.93
CA ASP A 108 0.24 31.67 -10.55
C ASP A 108 -0.99 30.93 -10.02
N LEU A 109 -1.80 31.60 -9.19
CA LEU A 109 -3.05 31.04 -8.68
C LEU A 109 -4.09 30.83 -9.79
N GLN A 110 -4.16 31.73 -10.78
CA GLN A 110 -5.03 31.52 -11.94
C GLN A 110 -4.52 30.39 -12.84
N SER A 111 -3.20 30.24 -12.99
CA SER A 111 -2.60 29.15 -13.75
C SER A 111 -2.87 27.79 -13.10
N THR A 112 -2.68 27.67 -11.78
CA THR A 112 -2.97 26.43 -11.03
C THR A 112 -4.47 26.10 -11.08
N LYS A 113 -5.35 27.10 -10.98
CA LYS A 113 -6.79 26.92 -11.17
C LYS A 113 -7.13 26.37 -12.56
N GLN A 114 -6.48 26.88 -13.60
CA GLN A 114 -6.70 26.40 -14.97
C GLN A 114 -6.17 24.97 -15.16
N MET A 115 -5.03 24.64 -14.56
CA MET A 115 -4.46 23.29 -14.58
C MET A 115 -5.40 22.29 -13.90
N LEU A 116 -5.87 22.61 -12.69
CA LEU A 116 -6.79 21.75 -11.95
C LEU A 116 -8.10 21.54 -12.71
N ALA A 117 -8.63 22.59 -13.35
CA ALA A 117 -9.84 22.45 -14.18
C ALA A 117 -9.65 21.52 -15.38
N LEU A 118 -8.46 21.54 -16.01
CA LEU A 118 -8.12 20.61 -17.09
C LEU A 118 -7.93 19.18 -16.56
N GLU A 119 -7.31 19.01 -15.40
CA GLU A 119 -7.16 17.71 -14.74
C GLU A 119 -8.51 17.10 -14.39
N LEU A 120 -9.44 17.87 -13.82
CA LEU A 120 -10.79 17.42 -13.52
C LEU A 120 -11.55 17.01 -14.80
N ARG A 121 -11.43 17.79 -15.88
CA ARG A 121 -12.03 17.45 -17.18
C ARG A 121 -11.44 16.17 -17.77
N ASN A 122 -10.13 15.98 -17.64
CA ASN A 122 -9.44 14.77 -18.11
C ASN A 122 -9.83 13.55 -17.26
N LYS A 123 -9.90 13.70 -15.93
CA LYS A 123 -10.35 12.66 -15.01
C LYS A 123 -11.77 12.23 -15.33
N GLU A 124 -12.68 13.18 -15.54
CA GLU A 124 -14.07 12.90 -15.93
C GLU A 124 -14.17 12.23 -17.32
N ALA A 125 -13.29 12.57 -18.26
CA ALA A 125 -13.21 11.89 -19.56
C ALA A 125 -12.73 10.43 -19.43
N MET A 126 -11.70 10.20 -18.61
CA MET A 126 -11.17 8.86 -18.31
C MET A 126 -12.20 8.01 -17.56
N GLU A 127 -12.94 8.57 -16.60
CA GLU A 127 -14.00 7.89 -15.88
C GLU A 127 -15.14 7.47 -16.82
N ARG A 128 -15.52 8.32 -17.78
CA ARG A 128 -16.50 7.96 -18.82
C ARG A 128 -16.00 6.84 -19.72
N GLU A 129 -14.73 6.87 -20.10
CA GLU A 129 -14.14 5.81 -20.93
C GLU A 129 -14.03 4.49 -20.17
N ASN A 130 -13.57 4.51 -18.92
CA ASN A 130 -13.54 3.34 -18.04
C ASN A 130 -14.93 2.74 -17.85
N LYS A 131 -15.95 3.57 -17.63
CA LYS A 131 -17.35 3.10 -17.54
C LYS A 131 -17.84 2.42 -18.82
N ARG A 132 -17.45 2.94 -20.00
CA ARG A 132 -17.76 2.33 -21.30
C ARG A 132 -17.00 1.00 -21.48
N LEU A 133 -15.74 0.93 -21.07
CA LEU A 133 -14.94 -0.29 -21.15
C LEU A 133 -15.47 -1.38 -20.21
N LEU A 134 -15.83 -1.03 -18.98
CA LEU A 134 -16.47 -1.96 -18.03
C LEU A 134 -17.79 -2.51 -18.57
N ALA A 135 -18.65 -1.65 -19.14
CA ALA A 135 -19.89 -2.10 -19.77
C ALA A 135 -19.62 -3.04 -20.97
N ARG A 136 -18.56 -2.76 -21.74
CA ARG A 136 -18.16 -3.63 -22.86
C ARG A 136 -17.62 -4.98 -22.39
N LEU A 137 -16.84 -5.00 -21.31
CA LEU A 137 -16.35 -6.24 -20.69
C LEU A 137 -17.51 -7.08 -20.19
N GLN A 138 -18.45 -6.49 -19.44
CA GLN A 138 -19.66 -7.19 -18.98
C GLN A 138 -20.49 -7.78 -20.13
N ASN A 139 -20.64 -7.05 -21.24
CA ASN A 139 -21.33 -7.57 -22.42
C ASN A 139 -20.57 -8.75 -23.06
N LEU A 140 -19.24 -8.66 -23.15
CA LEU A 140 -18.40 -9.74 -23.70
C LEU A 140 -18.38 -10.97 -22.79
N GLU A 141 -18.39 -10.78 -21.47
CA GLU A 141 -18.53 -11.86 -20.49
C GLU A 141 -19.88 -12.57 -20.66
N ALA A 142 -20.97 -11.82 -20.79
CA ALA A 142 -22.29 -12.39 -21.08
C ALA A 142 -22.36 -13.10 -22.44
N GLU A 143 -21.70 -12.59 -23.47
CA GLU A 143 -21.59 -13.25 -24.77
C GLU A 143 -20.76 -14.54 -24.70
N LEU A 144 -19.65 -14.54 -23.95
CA LEU A 144 -18.81 -15.73 -23.75
C LEU A 144 -19.52 -16.79 -22.90
N GLU A 145 -20.27 -16.39 -21.87
CA GLU A 145 -21.13 -17.30 -21.11
C GLU A 145 -22.25 -17.88 -21.96
N ALA A 146 -22.88 -17.05 -22.82
CA ALA A 146 -23.88 -17.51 -23.77
C ALA A 146 -23.27 -18.46 -24.83
N GLU A 147 -22.05 -18.20 -25.32
CA GLU A 147 -21.34 -19.10 -26.22
C GLU A 147 -20.89 -20.39 -25.54
N ARG A 148 -20.46 -20.33 -24.27
CA ARG A 148 -20.12 -21.51 -23.47
C ARG A 148 -21.35 -22.38 -23.26
N ASN A 149 -22.49 -21.77 -22.93
CA ASN A 149 -23.78 -22.45 -22.80
C ASN A 149 -24.31 -22.99 -24.14
N ARG A 150 -23.99 -22.34 -25.27
CA ARG A 150 -24.29 -22.84 -26.62
C ARG A 150 -23.37 -23.99 -27.04
N LYS A 151 -22.09 -23.98 -26.65
CA LYS A 151 -21.13 -25.08 -26.92
C LYS A 151 -21.36 -26.30 -26.03
N SER A 152 -21.94 -26.13 -24.85
CA SER A 152 -22.37 -27.24 -23.99
C SER A 152 -23.70 -27.88 -24.41
N ALA A 153 -24.40 -27.33 -25.41
CA ALA A 153 -25.55 -27.99 -26.02
C ALA A 153 -25.05 -29.00 -27.08
N PRO A 154 -25.30 -30.31 -26.92
CA PRO A 154 -24.80 -31.30 -27.88
C PRO A 154 -25.51 -31.11 -29.23
N GLN A 155 -24.75 -30.72 -30.25
CA GLN A 155 -25.10 -31.01 -31.63
C GLN A 155 -24.98 -32.52 -31.84
N ASN A 156 -26.05 -33.25 -31.58
CA ASN A 156 -26.18 -34.61 -32.08
C ASN A 156 -27.57 -34.80 -32.67
N GLY A 157 -27.60 -34.95 -33.99
CA GLY A 157 -28.79 -35.39 -34.71
C GLY A 157 -29.09 -36.83 -34.33
N GLY A 158 -30.27 -37.06 -33.77
CA GLY A 158 -30.75 -38.39 -33.43
C GLY A 158 -32.11 -38.29 -32.77
N ALA A 159 -33.13 -38.85 -33.44
CA ALA A 159 -34.51 -38.86 -33.00
C ALA A 159 -34.66 -39.45 -31.58
N PRO A 160 -35.58 -38.93 -30.74
CA PRO A 160 -35.72 -39.40 -29.37
C PRO A 160 -36.52 -40.71 -29.35
N SER A 161 -35.85 -41.81 -29.00
CA SER A 161 -36.51 -43.00 -28.48
C SER A 161 -36.82 -42.79 -26.99
N GLY A 162 -38.11 -42.81 -26.65
CA GLY A 162 -38.75 -43.23 -25.38
C GLY A 162 -38.12 -42.86 -24.03
N PRO A 163 -38.89 -42.30 -23.07
CA PRO A 163 -38.38 -41.92 -21.75
C PRO A 163 -38.10 -43.17 -20.89
N ALA A 164 -36.89 -43.23 -20.32
CA ALA A 164 -36.53 -44.18 -19.28
C ALA A 164 -37.12 -43.73 -17.92
N PRO A 165 -37.61 -44.64 -17.07
CA PRO A 165 -38.45 -44.31 -15.90
C PRO A 165 -37.76 -43.56 -14.74
N ASP A 166 -36.45 -43.26 -14.84
CA ASP A 166 -35.71 -42.47 -13.84
C ASP A 166 -35.44 -41.02 -14.26
N THR A 167 -35.70 -40.65 -15.52
CA THR A 167 -35.51 -39.26 -15.98
C THR A 167 -36.50 -38.30 -15.32
N ASP A 168 -37.74 -38.74 -15.09
CA ASP A 168 -38.79 -37.89 -14.53
C ASP A 168 -38.52 -37.53 -13.07
N LYS A 169 -37.92 -38.45 -12.29
CA LYS A 169 -37.51 -38.18 -10.91
C LYS A 169 -36.33 -37.22 -10.85
N LEU A 170 -35.37 -37.35 -11.77
CA LEU A 170 -34.23 -36.44 -11.86
C LEU A 170 -34.68 -35.04 -12.30
N VAL A 171 -35.57 -34.96 -13.29
CA VAL A 171 -36.15 -33.69 -13.74
C VAL A 171 -36.98 -33.03 -12.63
N ALA A 172 -37.72 -33.81 -11.84
CA ALA A 172 -38.45 -33.28 -10.68
C ALA A 172 -37.50 -32.74 -9.60
N LYS A 173 -36.39 -33.43 -9.32
CA LYS A 173 -35.36 -32.95 -8.38
C LYS A 173 -34.68 -31.67 -8.88
N LEU A 174 -34.28 -31.63 -10.15
CA LEU A 174 -33.66 -30.45 -10.75
C LEU A 174 -34.62 -29.25 -10.80
N LYS A 175 -35.93 -29.48 -10.98
CA LYS A 175 -36.93 -28.42 -10.89
C LYS A 175 -37.12 -27.93 -9.45
N ALA A 176 -37.19 -28.83 -8.48
CA ALA A 176 -37.30 -28.47 -7.06
C ALA A 176 -36.06 -27.71 -6.57
N GLU A 177 -34.86 -28.10 -7.01
CA GLU A 177 -33.60 -27.43 -6.70
C GLU A 177 -33.52 -26.04 -7.36
N ASN A 178 -33.92 -25.92 -8.63
CA ASN A 178 -34.04 -24.61 -9.29
C ASN A 178 -35.06 -23.70 -8.59
N GLU A 179 -36.20 -24.23 -8.14
CA GLU A 179 -37.19 -23.46 -7.40
C GLU A 179 -36.68 -23.03 -6.02
N ALA A 180 -35.88 -23.87 -5.35
CA ALA A 180 -35.23 -23.52 -4.09
C ALA A 180 -34.19 -22.41 -4.29
N GLN A 181 -33.34 -22.53 -5.31
CA GLN A 181 -32.36 -21.49 -5.67
C GLN A 181 -33.06 -20.17 -6.03
N GLN A 182 -34.14 -20.19 -6.80
CA GLN A 182 -34.89 -18.97 -7.10
C GLN A 182 -35.54 -18.33 -5.88
N LYS A 183 -35.98 -19.11 -4.89
CA LYS A 183 -36.48 -18.58 -3.62
C LYS A 183 -35.35 -17.95 -2.81
N GLU A 184 -34.21 -18.62 -2.71
CA GLU A 184 -33.05 -18.10 -2.02
C GLU A 184 -32.53 -16.81 -2.65
N THR A 185 -32.44 -16.72 -3.98
CA THR A 185 -32.08 -15.48 -4.68
C THR A 185 -33.05 -14.35 -4.37
N LYS A 186 -34.35 -14.60 -4.39
CA LYS A 186 -35.37 -13.59 -4.03
C LYS A 186 -35.28 -13.16 -2.57
N GLU A 187 -35.01 -14.08 -1.66
CA GLU A 187 -34.78 -13.76 -0.25
C GLU A 187 -33.50 -12.95 -0.03
N MET A 188 -32.46 -13.21 -0.81
CA MET A 188 -31.24 -12.41 -0.78
C MET A 188 -31.48 -11.01 -1.35
N GLU A 189 -32.20 -10.89 -2.47
CA GLU A 189 -32.62 -9.61 -3.05
C GLU A 189 -33.44 -8.77 -2.06
N THR A 190 -34.42 -9.37 -1.38
CA THR A 190 -35.21 -8.64 -0.37
C THR A 190 -34.36 -8.20 0.82
N ARG A 191 -33.43 -9.03 1.29
CA ARG A 191 -32.47 -8.65 2.34
C ARG A 191 -31.56 -7.51 1.91
N TYR A 192 -31.09 -7.50 0.66
CA TYR A 192 -30.29 -6.38 0.13
C TYR A 192 -31.09 -5.09 0.06
N HIS A 193 -32.36 -5.15 -0.38
CA HIS A 193 -33.23 -3.98 -0.37
C HIS A 193 -33.51 -3.46 1.03
N GLN A 194 -33.79 -4.34 2.00
CA GLN A 194 -33.99 -3.96 3.40
C GLN A 194 -32.73 -3.33 4.01
N ALA A 195 -31.55 -3.92 3.78
CA ALA A 195 -30.30 -3.36 4.26
C ALA A 195 -29.99 -1.99 3.64
N ALA A 196 -30.34 -1.78 2.36
CA ALA A 196 -30.19 -0.49 1.71
C ALA A 196 -31.13 0.57 2.32
N GLU A 197 -32.39 0.22 2.58
CA GLU A 197 -33.35 1.10 3.26
C GLU A 197 -32.91 1.45 4.68
N GLU A 198 -32.37 0.49 5.44
CA GLU A 198 -31.81 0.71 6.76
C GLU A 198 -30.59 1.64 6.70
N LEU A 199 -29.70 1.46 5.73
CA LEU A 199 -28.54 2.33 5.51
C LEU A 199 -28.96 3.77 5.18
N ASP A 200 -29.96 3.95 4.31
CA ASP A 200 -30.48 5.28 4.01
C ASP A 200 -31.17 5.92 5.23
N SER A 201 -31.89 5.13 6.02
CA SER A 201 -32.51 5.60 7.27
C SER A 201 -31.46 6.05 8.30
N THR A 202 -30.36 5.30 8.45
CA THR A 202 -29.28 5.63 9.39
C THR A 202 -28.48 6.84 8.92
N LYS A 203 -28.24 6.99 7.61
CA LYS A 203 -27.67 8.22 7.03
C LYS A 203 -28.53 9.43 7.30
N ALA A 204 -29.85 9.33 7.15
CA ALA A 204 -30.77 10.42 7.46
C ALA A 204 -30.73 10.80 8.94
N GLN A 205 -30.76 9.81 9.85
CA GLN A 205 -30.64 10.04 11.30
C GLN A 205 -29.29 10.67 11.68
N LEU A 206 -28.20 10.25 11.04
CA LEU A 206 -26.87 10.80 11.28
C LEU A 206 -26.78 12.26 10.79
N ALA A 207 -27.35 12.56 9.62
CA ALA A 207 -27.42 13.92 9.11
C ALA A 207 -28.24 14.84 10.04
N GLU A 208 -29.37 14.35 10.56
CA GLU A 208 -30.17 15.08 11.55
C GLU A 208 -29.39 15.30 12.86
N ALA A 209 -28.71 14.28 13.37
CA ALA A 209 -27.88 14.40 14.57
C ALA A 209 -26.70 15.38 14.38
N LEU A 210 -26.05 15.39 13.21
CA LEU A 210 -25.02 16.35 12.87
C LEU A 210 -25.58 17.78 12.79
N PHE A 211 -26.78 17.95 12.23
CA PHE A 211 -27.44 19.25 12.19
C PHE A 211 -27.79 19.75 13.60
N GLN A 212 -28.34 18.90 14.46
CA GLN A 212 -28.61 19.22 15.87
C GLN A 212 -27.31 19.55 16.62
N LYS A 213 -26.24 18.78 16.41
CA LYS A 213 -24.91 19.04 16.99
C LYS A 213 -24.38 20.41 16.55
N LYS A 214 -24.45 20.73 15.26
CA LYS A 214 -24.00 22.02 14.73
C LYS A 214 -24.81 23.19 15.30
N GLN A 215 -26.12 23.01 15.50
CA GLN A 215 -26.94 24.02 16.17
C GLN A 215 -26.55 24.20 17.63
N ALA A 216 -26.30 23.11 18.37
CA ALA A 216 -25.84 23.17 19.76
C ALA A 216 -24.45 23.83 19.86
N GLU A 217 -23.53 23.50 18.96
CA GLU A 217 -22.20 24.14 18.87
C GLU A 217 -22.33 25.64 18.60
N LYS A 218 -23.24 26.04 17.69
CA LYS A 218 -23.51 27.45 17.43
C LYS A 218 -24.08 28.17 18.66
N GLN A 219 -25.02 27.55 19.38
CA GLN A 219 -25.56 28.11 20.63
C GLN A 219 -24.50 28.21 21.72
N LEU A 220 -23.62 27.22 21.85
CA LEU A 220 -22.50 27.27 22.81
C LEU A 220 -21.50 28.37 22.43
N LYS A 221 -21.21 28.53 21.15
CA LYS A 221 -20.35 29.59 20.64
C LYS A 221 -20.95 30.98 20.84
N GLU A 222 -22.26 31.16 20.62
CA GLU A 222 -22.96 32.42 20.91
C GLU A 222 -22.98 32.77 22.43
N ILE A 223 -23.00 31.74 23.30
CA ILE A 223 -22.86 31.91 24.75
C ILE A 223 -21.41 32.27 25.14
N GLU A 224 -20.42 31.64 24.50
CA GLU A 224 -18.99 31.87 24.71
C GLU A 224 -18.54 33.26 24.21
N ASP A 225 -19.04 33.67 23.03
CA ASP A 225 -18.82 34.98 22.43
C ASP A 225 -19.60 36.10 23.16
N GLY A 226 -20.39 35.75 24.17
CA GLY A 226 -21.03 36.71 25.08
C GLY A 226 -22.18 37.52 24.48
N LEU A 227 -22.77 37.06 23.37
CA LEU A 227 -23.87 37.73 22.67
C LEU A 227 -25.23 37.59 23.37
N VAL A 228 -25.34 36.74 24.40
CA VAL A 228 -26.56 36.56 25.21
C VAL A 228 -26.34 37.10 26.62
N GLU A 229 -27.24 37.97 27.09
CA GLU A 229 -27.31 38.52 28.45
C GLU A 229 -27.46 37.40 29.50
N GLY A 230 -26.35 36.78 29.86
CA GLY A 230 -26.28 35.69 30.84
C GLY A 230 -24.90 35.03 30.95
N GLY A 231 -24.09 35.04 29.88
CA GLY A 231 -22.77 34.37 29.84
C GLY A 231 -21.74 34.92 30.84
N ARG A 232 -21.77 36.24 31.11
CA ARG A 232 -20.86 36.88 32.08
C ARG A 232 -21.13 36.50 33.55
N ALA A 233 -22.31 35.96 33.87
CA ALA A 233 -22.65 35.58 35.24
C ALA A 233 -22.15 34.16 35.62
N LEU A 234 -22.02 33.24 34.66
CA LEU A 234 -21.62 31.85 34.92
C LEU A 234 -20.10 31.65 35.01
N GLN A 235 -19.30 32.42 34.26
CA GLN A 235 -17.83 32.33 34.31
C GLN A 235 -17.25 32.82 35.66
N LYS A 236 -17.97 33.71 36.36
CA LYS A 236 -17.63 34.14 37.74
C LYS A 236 -18.12 33.18 38.83
N GLN A 237 -19.00 32.22 38.53
CA GLN A 237 -19.47 31.22 39.51
C GLN A 237 -18.71 29.89 39.45
N LEU A 238 -18.16 29.49 38.30
CA LEU A 238 -17.31 28.28 38.22
C LEU A 238 -15.93 28.45 38.87
N SER A 239 -15.36 29.66 38.85
CA SER A 239 -14.04 29.95 39.44
C SER A 239 -14.01 29.97 40.98
N LYS A 240 -15.17 29.99 41.65
CA LYS A 240 -15.26 29.90 43.12
C LYS A 240 -15.65 28.51 43.64
N LYS A 241 -16.09 27.58 42.78
CA LYS A 241 -16.57 26.25 43.23
C LYS A 241 -15.57 25.11 43.01
N LEU A 242 -14.44 25.35 42.34
CA LEU A 242 -13.41 24.33 42.09
C LEU A 242 -12.33 24.20 43.18
N ILE A 243 -12.38 24.99 44.26
CA ILE A 243 -11.40 24.93 45.37
C ILE A 243 -11.94 24.13 46.58
N SER A 244 -13.18 23.65 46.55
CA SER A 244 -13.81 22.95 47.69
C SER A 244 -14.55 21.67 47.30
N SER A 245 -13.81 20.63 46.91
CA SER A 245 -14.25 19.24 47.11
C SER A 245 -13.08 18.27 47.03
N LYS A 246 -12.29 18.22 48.10
CA LYS A 246 -11.58 17.00 48.50
C LYS A 246 -12.61 16.02 49.08
N SER A 247 -12.91 14.96 48.34
CA SER A 247 -13.44 13.64 48.78
C SER A 247 -14.10 13.02 47.54
N GLY A 248 -13.59 11.93 46.99
CA GLY A 248 -13.99 10.61 47.46
C GLY A 248 -15.25 10.17 46.71
N ASP A 249 -15.12 9.13 45.88
CA ASP A 249 -16.21 8.30 45.37
C ASP A 249 -17.17 8.91 44.32
N ILE A 250 -16.84 8.71 43.03
CA ILE A 250 -17.74 8.19 41.97
C ILE A 250 -16.81 7.58 40.91
N ARG A 251 -16.32 6.37 41.17
CA ARG A 251 -15.59 5.55 40.19
C ARG A 251 -15.92 4.09 40.42
N LYS A 252 -17.16 3.69 40.08
CA LYS A 252 -17.60 2.30 39.91
C LYS A 252 -19.06 2.31 39.46
N GLN A 253 -19.29 2.19 38.15
CA GLN A 253 -20.45 1.55 37.51
C GLN A 253 -20.44 1.87 36.00
N MET A 254 -19.50 1.27 35.26
CA MET A 254 -19.66 0.92 33.84
C MET A 254 -18.70 -0.25 33.60
N SER A 255 -19.23 -1.42 33.30
CA SER A 255 -18.47 -2.66 33.17
C SER A 255 -17.57 -2.64 31.92
N GLN A 256 -16.30 -3.02 32.11
CA GLN A 256 -15.28 -3.15 31.06
C GLN A 256 -15.64 -4.19 29.97
N ALA A 257 -16.70 -4.99 30.15
CA ALA A 257 -17.16 -5.96 29.16
C ALA A 257 -17.77 -5.30 27.90
N LYS A 258 -18.47 -4.16 28.05
CA LYS A 258 -19.17 -3.51 26.93
C LYS A 258 -18.26 -2.71 25.99
N ILE A 259 -17.04 -2.39 26.44
CA ILE A 259 -16.04 -1.65 25.66
C ILE A 259 -15.23 -2.61 24.77
N ASN A 260 -15.03 -3.87 25.20
CA ASN A 260 -14.26 -4.84 24.42
C ASN A 260 -15.06 -5.49 23.28
N GLU A 261 -16.39 -5.48 23.36
CA GLU A 261 -17.26 -6.10 22.34
C GLU A 261 -17.44 -5.22 21.10
N LEU A 262 -17.37 -3.88 21.26
CA LEU A 262 -17.37 -2.91 20.15
C LEU A 262 -16.02 -2.84 19.40
N ARG A 263 -14.93 -3.39 19.95
CA ARG A 263 -13.58 -3.33 19.36
C ARG A 263 -13.26 -4.51 18.43
N LYS A 264 -14.11 -5.53 18.36
CA LYS A 264 -13.88 -6.76 17.58
C LYS A 264 -14.60 -6.82 16.21
N GLN A 265 -15.29 -5.77 15.78
CA GLN A 265 -16.05 -5.75 14.52
C GLN A 265 -15.65 -4.62 13.54
N SER A 266 -14.39 -4.18 13.54
CA SER A 266 -13.88 -3.33 12.44
C SER A 266 -12.74 -4.03 11.70
N ILE A 267 -13.03 -4.39 10.45
CA ILE A 267 -12.11 -4.85 9.41
C ILE A 267 -11.25 -3.65 8.99
N PRO A 268 -9.93 -3.78 8.79
CA PRO A 268 -9.09 -2.67 8.36
C PRO A 268 -9.24 -2.47 6.85
N VAL A 269 -9.96 -1.43 6.45
CA VAL A 269 -9.87 -0.88 5.09
C VAL A 269 -8.76 0.17 5.12
N GLN A 270 -7.65 -0.11 4.43
CA GLN A 270 -6.62 0.87 4.12
C GLN A 270 -7.20 1.85 3.10
N GLU A 271 -7.63 3.02 3.56
CA GLU A 271 -7.72 4.22 2.74
C GLU A 271 -6.60 5.16 3.21
N ASP A 272 -5.56 5.27 2.39
CA ASP A 272 -4.57 6.34 2.45
C ASP A 272 -5.28 7.67 2.14
N SER A 273 -5.95 8.23 3.15
CA SER A 273 -6.41 9.60 3.11
C SER A 273 -5.23 10.47 3.54
N GLU A 274 -4.42 10.89 2.57
CA GLU A 274 -3.56 12.06 2.72
C GLU A 274 -4.44 13.19 3.27
N SER A 275 -4.24 13.52 4.55
CA SER A 275 -4.90 14.68 5.13
C SER A 275 -4.33 15.90 4.43
N GLU A 276 -5.07 16.40 3.44
CA GLU A 276 -4.95 17.76 2.93
C GLU A 276 -4.89 18.68 4.15
N TYR A 277 -3.68 19.15 4.41
CA TYR A 277 -3.39 20.08 5.48
C TYR A 277 -4.01 21.40 5.03
N THR A 278 -5.21 21.69 5.50
CA THR A 278 -5.70 23.06 5.53
C THR A 278 -4.75 23.82 6.43
N ASP A 279 -3.76 24.45 5.81
CA ASP A 279 -3.08 25.58 6.40
C ASP A 279 -4.19 26.54 6.83
N GLU A 280 -4.43 26.64 8.13
CA GLU A 280 -5.23 27.73 8.68
C GLU A 280 -4.41 29.00 8.47
N THR A 281 -4.35 29.47 7.22
CA THR A 281 -4.18 30.88 6.94
C THR A 281 -5.33 31.55 7.65
N ILE A 282 -5.04 32.10 8.83
CA ILE A 282 -5.80 33.20 9.40
C ILE A 282 -5.72 34.31 8.36
N THR A 283 -6.65 34.29 7.41
CA THR A 283 -7.02 35.46 6.63
C THR A 283 -7.76 36.38 7.58
N ASP A 284 -7.01 37.23 8.29
CA ASP A 284 -7.60 38.38 8.95
C ASP A 284 -7.82 39.44 7.86
N SER A 285 -9.04 39.44 7.34
CA SER A 285 -9.61 40.60 6.68
C SER A 285 -10.08 41.57 7.77
N GLU A 286 -9.12 42.27 8.36
CA GLU A 286 -9.37 43.49 9.14
C GLU A 286 -8.39 44.55 8.63
N ASP A 287 -8.74 45.14 7.47
CA ASP A 287 -8.33 46.50 7.13
C ASP A 287 -9.06 47.45 8.09
N GLU A 288 -8.51 47.63 9.30
CA GLU A 288 -8.76 48.83 10.10
C GLU A 288 -7.47 49.66 10.10
N GLU A 289 -7.48 50.70 9.28
CA GLU A 289 -6.68 51.93 9.33
C GLU A 289 -5.58 51.94 10.42
N GLU A 290 -4.40 51.35 10.15
CA GLU A 290 -3.19 51.59 10.96
C GLU A 290 -2.69 53.01 10.67
N GLU A 291 -3.28 54.00 11.34
CA GLU A 291 -2.57 55.23 11.64
C GLU A 291 -1.28 54.90 12.42
N ASP A 292 -0.19 55.52 12.00
CA ASP A 292 1.21 55.42 12.41
C ASP A 292 1.47 55.32 13.94
N LEU A 293 1.17 54.16 14.54
CA LEU A 293 1.44 53.79 15.95
C LEU A 293 2.68 52.90 16.09
N SER A 294 3.65 53.05 15.17
CA SER A 294 4.91 52.28 15.13
C SER A 294 5.75 52.35 16.43
N ASN A 295 5.48 53.33 17.30
CA ASN A 295 6.22 53.60 18.54
C ASN A 295 5.43 53.36 19.85
N ASP A 296 4.23 52.78 19.81
CA ASP A 296 3.52 52.45 21.06
C ASP A 296 4.12 51.17 21.69
N PRO A 297 4.72 51.25 22.90
CA PRO A 297 5.29 50.07 23.57
C PRO A 297 4.25 48.96 23.80
N GLU A 298 2.98 49.32 23.99
CA GLU A 298 1.92 48.32 24.24
C GLU A 298 1.59 47.52 22.96
N ALA A 299 1.66 48.16 21.78
CA ALA A 299 1.48 47.50 20.49
C ALA A 299 2.65 46.56 20.18
N GLN A 300 3.88 46.96 20.50
CA GLN A 300 5.07 46.14 20.33
C GLN A 300 5.05 44.90 21.25
N GLU A 301 4.63 45.05 22.51
CA GLU A 301 4.46 43.92 23.44
C GLU A 301 3.40 42.93 22.95
N LYS A 302 2.27 43.40 22.42
CA LYS A 302 1.24 42.53 21.83
C LYS A 302 1.76 41.77 20.61
N ARG A 303 2.56 42.41 19.74
CA ARG A 303 3.21 41.75 18.58
C ARG A 303 4.18 40.66 19.03
N VAL A 304 5.02 40.95 20.02
CA VAL A 304 5.96 39.99 20.63
C VAL A 304 5.23 38.79 21.24
N GLN A 305 4.14 39.01 21.98
CA GLN A 305 3.36 37.94 22.59
C GLN A 305 2.71 37.03 21.54
N ARG A 306 2.20 37.60 20.44
CA ARG A 306 1.65 36.83 19.31
C ARG A 306 2.73 35.96 18.69
N GLU A 307 3.92 36.48 18.47
CA GLU A 307 5.05 35.71 17.92
C GLU A 307 5.47 34.56 18.83
N LEU A 308 5.63 34.81 20.14
CA LEU A 308 5.95 33.76 21.11
C LEU A 308 4.86 32.68 21.14
N LYS A 309 3.58 33.07 21.01
CA LYS A 309 2.45 32.13 20.92
C LYS A 309 2.55 31.26 19.66
N LEU A 310 2.85 31.85 18.51
CA LEU A 310 3.04 31.11 17.25
C LEU A 310 4.23 30.13 17.33
N LEU A 311 5.34 30.54 17.94
CA LEU A 311 6.48 29.65 18.16
C LEU A 311 6.12 28.50 19.12
N ALA A 312 5.34 28.77 20.17
CA ALA A 312 4.87 27.75 21.10
C ALA A 312 3.88 26.77 20.43
N THR A 313 2.95 27.23 19.59
CA THR A 313 2.05 26.35 18.84
C THR A 313 2.82 25.50 17.83
N LYS A 314 3.80 26.08 17.14
CA LYS A 314 4.71 25.34 16.24
C LYS A 314 5.46 24.24 16.99
N LEU A 315 6.06 24.57 18.14
CA LEU A 315 6.76 23.60 18.98
C LEU A 315 5.84 22.45 19.40
N LYS A 316 4.61 22.78 19.85
CA LYS A 316 3.61 21.77 20.23
C LYS A 316 3.24 20.86 19.06
N ALA A 317 3.03 21.42 17.86
CA ALA A 317 2.71 20.64 16.68
C ALA A 317 3.83 19.64 16.31
N PHE A 318 5.10 20.03 16.45
CA PHE A 318 6.22 19.10 16.23
C PHE A 318 6.29 18.02 17.30
N LYS A 319 6.07 18.36 18.59
CA LYS A 319 6.00 17.37 19.66
C LYS A 319 4.87 16.35 19.44
N ASP A 320 3.70 16.80 19.03
CA ASP A 320 2.56 15.92 18.75
C ASP A 320 2.84 15.01 17.54
N LYS A 321 3.44 15.55 16.48
CA LYS A 321 3.88 14.76 15.31
C LYS A 321 4.96 13.75 15.67
N GLU A 322 5.91 14.12 16.52
CA GLU A 322 6.96 13.23 17.03
C GLU A 322 6.36 12.10 17.86
N ALA A 323 5.47 12.40 18.81
CA ALA A 323 4.79 11.40 19.61
C ALA A 323 3.98 10.42 18.74
N SER A 324 3.32 10.92 17.68
CA SER A 324 2.64 10.08 16.70
C SER A 324 3.63 9.14 15.96
N ALA A 325 4.75 9.69 15.47
CA ALA A 325 5.78 8.92 14.78
C ALA A 325 6.44 7.86 15.69
N ARG A 326 6.62 8.15 16.99
CA ARG A 326 7.10 7.17 17.98
C ARG A 326 6.11 6.02 18.18
N ARG A 327 4.81 6.31 18.32
CA ARG A 327 3.76 5.28 18.42
C ARG A 327 3.67 4.42 17.15
N GLU A 328 3.85 5.04 15.98
CA GLU A 328 3.94 4.30 14.72
C GLU A 328 5.17 3.37 14.72
N ARG A 329 6.33 3.85 15.18
CA ARG A 329 7.56 3.05 15.26
C ARG A 329 7.38 1.81 16.12
N THR A 330 6.76 1.95 17.30
CA THR A 330 6.49 0.82 18.19
C THR A 330 5.52 -0.17 17.53
N ALA A 331 4.45 0.31 16.90
CA ALA A 331 3.51 -0.55 16.17
C ALA A 331 4.18 -1.30 15.00
N LEU A 332 5.07 -0.64 14.25
CA LEU A 332 5.82 -1.27 13.15
C LEU A 332 6.80 -2.33 13.67
N ARG A 333 7.48 -2.08 14.79
CA ARG A 333 8.35 -3.08 15.43
C ARG A 333 7.56 -4.32 15.87
N GLU A 334 6.42 -4.13 16.51
CA GLU A 334 5.52 -5.23 16.88
C GLU A 334 5.04 -6.02 15.65
N GLN A 335 4.66 -5.31 14.59
CA GLN A 335 4.26 -5.93 13.33
C GLN A 335 5.40 -6.74 12.70
N LEU A 336 6.63 -6.22 12.71
CA LEU A 336 7.80 -6.92 12.19
C LEU A 336 8.06 -8.22 12.99
N LYS A 337 8.05 -8.14 14.33
CA LYS A 337 8.18 -9.31 15.21
C LYS A 337 7.12 -10.38 14.90
N LEU A 338 5.86 -9.95 14.70
CA LEU A 338 4.77 -10.86 14.36
C LEU A 338 4.98 -11.56 13.01
N GLN A 339 5.40 -10.82 11.98
CA GLN A 339 5.68 -11.38 10.65
C GLN A 339 6.88 -12.35 10.68
N GLN A 340 7.93 -12.01 11.41
CA GLN A 340 9.09 -12.89 11.60
C GLN A 340 8.71 -14.20 12.30
N LYS A 341 7.87 -14.13 13.35
CA LYS A 341 7.35 -15.33 14.02
C LYS A 341 6.54 -16.20 13.06
N ALA A 342 5.63 -15.59 12.30
CA ALA A 342 4.83 -16.32 11.32
C ALA A 342 5.71 -16.96 10.22
N LEU A 343 6.78 -16.30 9.79
CA LEU A 343 7.73 -16.84 8.83
C LEU A 343 8.47 -18.07 9.39
N ARG A 344 8.90 -18.02 10.66
CA ARG A 344 9.53 -19.17 11.35
C ARG A 344 8.56 -20.36 11.44
N GLU A 345 7.30 -20.11 11.78
CA GLU A 345 6.27 -21.15 11.85
C GLU A 345 5.99 -21.78 10.48
N GLU A 346 5.88 -20.99 9.41
CA GLU A 346 5.72 -21.52 8.04
C GLU A 346 6.95 -22.28 7.56
N ARG A 347 8.17 -21.84 7.91
CA ARG A 347 9.40 -22.60 7.63
C ARG A 347 9.40 -23.96 8.33
N LYS A 348 8.97 -24.02 9.59
CA LYS A 348 8.84 -25.28 10.33
C LYS A 348 7.82 -26.23 9.66
N LYS A 349 6.66 -25.71 9.23
CA LYS A 349 5.66 -26.49 8.47
C LYS A 349 6.17 -26.99 7.13
N TYR A 350 6.92 -26.15 6.40
CA TYR A 350 7.55 -26.56 5.16
C TYR A 350 8.54 -27.70 5.38
N LYS A 351 9.43 -27.57 6.39
CA LYS A 351 10.38 -28.63 6.76
C LYS A 351 9.67 -29.93 7.16
N SER A 352 8.54 -29.87 7.89
CA SER A 352 7.79 -31.09 8.23
C SER A 352 7.13 -31.74 7.01
N LEU A 353 6.52 -30.95 6.11
CA LEU A 353 5.97 -31.48 4.85
C LEU A 353 7.06 -32.08 3.96
N GLN A 354 8.26 -31.47 3.93
CA GLN A 354 9.42 -32.01 3.21
C GLN A 354 9.81 -33.39 3.75
N LYS A 355 9.89 -33.55 5.08
CA LYS A 355 10.16 -34.87 5.70
C LYS A 355 9.07 -35.90 5.37
N GLU A 356 7.80 -35.49 5.29
CA GLU A 356 6.69 -36.39 4.89
C GLU A 356 6.79 -36.83 3.42
N VAL A 357 7.11 -35.90 2.51
CA VAL A 357 7.37 -36.21 1.10
C VAL A 357 8.56 -37.15 0.96
N ASP A 358 9.67 -36.88 1.65
CA ASP A 358 10.88 -37.72 1.60
C ASP A 358 10.60 -39.12 2.15
N LYS A 359 9.79 -39.23 3.21
CA LYS A 359 9.34 -40.53 3.74
C LYS A 359 8.49 -41.31 2.74
N MET A 360 7.56 -40.65 2.05
CA MET A 360 6.77 -41.32 1.00
C MET A 360 7.63 -41.69 -0.21
N ALA A 361 8.57 -40.84 -0.60
CA ALA A 361 9.51 -41.15 -1.66
C ALA A 361 10.40 -42.35 -1.29
N LYS A 362 10.79 -42.50 -0.01
CA LYS A 362 11.52 -43.68 0.50
C LYS A 362 10.65 -44.94 0.44
N LEU A 363 9.42 -44.90 0.95
CA LEU A 363 8.49 -46.04 0.88
C LEU A 363 8.22 -46.48 -0.57
N MET A 364 8.07 -45.53 -1.50
CA MET A 364 7.91 -45.82 -2.93
C MET A 364 9.17 -46.40 -3.59
N ARG A 365 10.36 -46.24 -2.99
CA ARG A 365 11.61 -46.87 -3.43
C ARG A 365 11.87 -48.21 -2.76
N GLU A 366 11.43 -48.40 -1.51
CA GLU A 366 11.59 -49.65 -0.75
C GLU A 366 10.79 -50.83 -1.37
N ASP A 367 9.84 -50.56 -2.28
CA ASP A 367 9.23 -51.60 -3.12
C ASP A 367 10.19 -52.15 -4.22
N GLU A 368 11.37 -51.56 -4.44
CA GLU A 368 12.35 -52.01 -5.44
C GLU A 368 13.63 -52.65 -4.87
N GLU A 369 13.98 -52.49 -3.58
CA GLU A 369 15.17 -53.15 -2.97
C GLU A 369 14.97 -53.44 -1.46
N GLU A 370 14.86 -54.73 -1.09
CA GLU A 370 15.12 -55.19 0.29
C GLU A 370 16.62 -55.02 0.59
N GLY A 371 16.99 -54.05 1.42
CA GLY A 371 18.37 -53.95 1.93
C GLY A 371 18.74 -52.65 2.62
N ASP A 372 19.01 -52.79 3.92
CA ASP A 372 19.86 -51.98 4.79
C ASP A 372 19.35 -50.68 5.45
N GLU A 373 19.08 -50.90 6.75
CA GLU A 373 19.65 -50.22 7.92
C GLU A 373 19.15 -48.81 8.27
N ASP A 374 18.49 -48.79 9.43
CA ASP A 374 18.33 -47.64 10.33
C ASP A 374 19.68 -46.92 10.53
N GLU A 375 19.78 -45.67 10.09
CA GLU A 375 20.73 -44.70 10.66
C GLU A 375 19.99 -43.39 10.93
N ASP A 376 19.73 -43.23 12.23
CA ASP A 376 19.79 -42.02 13.04
C ASP A 376 18.81 -40.87 12.77
N GLU A 377 17.76 -40.92 13.61
CA GLU A 377 17.26 -39.79 14.38
C GLU A 377 18.42 -38.98 15.01
N GLU A 378 18.97 -38.01 14.29
CA GLU A 378 19.52 -36.81 14.91
C GLU A 378 18.56 -35.66 14.68
N ASP A 379 17.80 -35.38 15.74
CA ASP A 379 17.19 -34.10 16.01
C ASP A 379 18.24 -32.98 15.85
N GLU A 380 18.32 -32.38 14.66
CA GLU A 380 18.76 -30.99 14.55
C GLU A 380 17.63 -30.08 15.08
N GLU A 381 17.37 -30.19 16.39
CA GLU A 381 16.89 -29.09 17.23
C GLU A 381 18.05 -28.09 17.44
N GLU A 382 18.60 -27.54 16.36
CA GLU A 382 19.49 -26.38 16.40
C GLU A 382 18.91 -25.24 15.55
N GLU A 383 17.70 -24.80 15.89
CA GLU A 383 17.27 -23.42 15.65
C GLU A 383 16.52 -22.89 16.89
N GLU A 384 17.03 -23.19 18.09
CA GLU A 384 16.84 -22.38 19.30
C GLU A 384 18.19 -21.76 19.68
N GLU A 385 18.67 -20.76 18.93
CA GLU A 385 19.58 -19.72 19.43
C GLU A 385 19.75 -18.61 18.39
N GLU A 386 18.64 -18.00 17.98
CA GLU A 386 18.60 -16.53 17.90
C GLU A 386 17.24 -16.13 18.47
N GLU A 387 17.15 -16.25 19.79
CA GLU A 387 16.70 -15.10 20.57
C GLU A 387 17.51 -13.92 20.04
N SER A 388 16.97 -13.28 19.00
CA SER A 388 17.08 -11.85 18.86
C SER A 388 16.37 -11.29 20.11
N GLU A 389 17.05 -11.41 21.25
CA GLU A 389 17.35 -10.28 22.10
C GLU A 389 17.96 -9.18 21.20
N GLU A 390 17.20 -8.66 20.23
CA GLU A 390 17.26 -7.24 19.99
C GLU A 390 16.78 -6.65 21.30
N SER A 391 17.77 -6.45 22.17
CA SER A 391 17.75 -5.67 23.38
C SER A 391 16.47 -4.86 23.38
N GLU A 392 15.50 -5.32 24.18
CA GLU A 392 14.48 -4.49 24.79
C GLU A 392 15.23 -3.50 25.73
N SER A 393 16.22 -2.79 25.20
CA SER A 393 16.52 -1.47 25.68
C SER A 393 15.28 -0.72 25.28
N GLU A 394 14.33 -0.66 26.21
CA GLU A 394 13.39 0.42 26.29
C GLU A 394 14.18 1.68 25.92
N GLU A 395 14.08 2.12 24.67
CA GLU A 395 14.34 3.49 24.26
C GLU A 395 13.20 4.32 24.86
N SER A 396 13.07 4.23 26.18
CA SER A 396 12.72 5.32 27.06
C SER A 396 13.84 6.35 26.93
N GLU A 397 14.05 6.87 25.71
CA GLU A 397 14.35 8.28 25.56
C GLU A 397 13.06 9.03 25.95
N GLU A 398 12.65 8.87 27.21
CA GLU A 398 12.12 10.00 27.93
C GLU A 398 13.14 11.09 27.70
N ASP A 399 12.71 12.13 26.98
CA ASP A 399 13.47 13.34 26.74
C ASP A 399 13.66 14.02 28.11
N GLU A 400 14.50 13.44 28.97
CA GLU A 400 14.97 13.99 30.24
C GLU A 400 15.74 15.31 30.01
N GLY A 401 15.96 15.67 28.75
CA GLY A 401 16.49 16.95 28.31
C GLY A 401 15.49 17.81 27.56
N SER A 402 14.18 17.70 27.79
CA SER A 402 13.23 18.74 27.37
C SER A 402 13.68 20.03 28.03
N GLY A 403 14.50 20.83 27.33
CA GLY A 403 15.00 22.11 27.83
C GLY A 403 13.85 22.84 28.49
N GLU A 404 13.96 23.04 29.81
CA GLU A 404 12.90 23.60 30.62
C GLU A 404 12.47 24.93 30.02
N ASP A 405 11.17 25.21 30.13
CA ASP A 405 10.67 26.54 29.79
C ASP A 405 11.44 27.55 30.66
N LEU A 406 12.05 28.53 29.99
CA LEU A 406 12.75 29.59 30.70
C LEU A 406 11.77 30.29 31.66
N PRO A 407 12.26 30.82 32.80
CA PRO A 407 11.43 31.56 33.74
C PRO A 407 10.57 32.62 33.05
N ALA A 408 9.38 32.89 33.60
CA ALA A 408 8.46 33.88 33.03
C ALA A 408 9.07 35.27 32.88
N ASP A 409 10.13 35.58 33.65
CA ASP A 409 10.88 36.84 33.63
C ASP A 409 12.07 36.88 32.64
N ALA A 410 12.30 35.80 31.88
CA ALA A 410 13.41 35.76 30.93
C ALA A 410 13.22 36.77 29.77
N PRO A 411 14.31 37.33 29.22
CA PRO A 411 14.27 38.21 28.06
C PRO A 411 13.50 37.58 26.89
N VAL A 412 12.79 38.41 26.14
CA VAL A 412 11.97 37.97 24.99
C VAL A 412 12.82 37.22 23.97
N ASP A 413 14.02 37.72 23.67
CA ASP A 413 14.91 37.11 22.68
C ASP A 413 15.42 35.74 23.13
N ASP A 414 15.66 35.55 24.44
CA ASP A 414 16.04 34.25 25.00
C ASP A 414 14.88 33.27 24.91
N LYS A 415 13.64 33.71 25.14
CA LYS A 415 12.43 32.88 24.95
C LYS A 415 12.25 32.48 23.48
N ARG A 416 12.44 33.40 22.54
CA ARG A 416 12.41 33.11 21.09
C ARG A 416 13.48 32.09 20.70
N ASN A 417 14.71 32.29 21.16
CA ASN A 417 15.85 31.42 20.86
C ASN A 417 15.66 30.02 21.45
N ASN A 418 15.15 29.92 22.68
CA ASN A 418 14.84 28.63 23.32
C ASN A 418 13.75 27.87 22.53
N LEU A 419 12.63 28.52 22.21
CA LEU A 419 11.54 27.90 21.44
C LEU A 419 11.99 27.45 20.05
N ASN A 420 12.77 28.27 19.34
CA ASN A 420 13.33 27.90 18.04
C ASN A 420 14.31 26.73 18.14
N THR A 421 15.18 26.72 19.14
CA THR A 421 16.15 25.64 19.36
C THR A 421 15.44 24.31 19.62
N ARG A 422 14.42 24.32 20.50
CA ARG A 422 13.60 23.14 20.79
C ARG A 422 12.80 22.70 19.56
N THR A 423 12.26 23.65 18.80
CA THR A 423 11.52 23.36 17.56
C THR A 423 12.42 22.62 16.57
N ARG A 424 13.64 23.12 16.32
CA ARG A 424 14.62 22.46 15.44
C ARG A 424 15.01 21.07 15.92
N ARG A 425 15.13 20.86 17.24
CA ARG A 425 15.42 19.55 17.81
C ARG A 425 14.30 18.55 17.53
N HIS A 426 13.04 18.88 17.87
CA HIS A 426 11.89 18.01 17.59
C HIS A 426 11.67 17.79 16.09
N GLU A 427 11.95 18.79 15.25
CA GLU A 427 11.92 18.66 13.79
C GLU A 427 12.97 17.65 13.29
N GLY A 428 14.21 17.72 13.79
CA GLY A 428 15.27 16.78 13.46
C GLY A 428 14.96 15.35 13.89
N ILE A 429 14.47 15.17 15.12
CA ILE A 429 14.05 13.87 15.66
C ILE A 429 12.88 13.31 14.84
N LEU A 430 11.87 14.11 14.54
CA LEU A 430 10.75 13.72 13.69
C LEU A 430 11.22 13.27 12.31
N GLY A 431 12.17 13.98 11.70
CA GLY A 431 12.76 13.61 10.41
C GLY A 431 13.47 12.26 10.46
N ALA A 432 14.25 12.00 11.52
CA ALA A 432 14.91 10.72 11.73
C ALA A 432 13.91 9.57 11.96
N LEU A 433 12.88 9.79 12.80
CA LEU A 433 11.82 8.82 13.06
C LEU A 433 11.05 8.46 11.80
N LYS A 434 10.67 9.44 10.97
CA LYS A 434 9.99 9.18 9.69
C LYS A 434 10.81 8.30 8.76
N LYS A 435 12.12 8.57 8.64
CA LYS A 435 13.02 7.73 7.84
C LYS A 435 13.16 6.32 8.42
N GLY A 436 13.29 6.21 9.75
CA GLY A 436 13.32 4.93 10.44
C GLY A 436 12.04 4.11 10.23
N ASN A 437 10.87 4.74 10.35
CA ASN A 437 9.57 4.10 10.12
C ASN A 437 9.43 3.62 8.67
N TYR A 438 9.91 4.41 7.70
CA TYR A 438 9.93 3.99 6.30
C TYR A 438 10.78 2.73 6.09
N LEU A 439 11.97 2.67 6.69
CA LEU A 439 12.83 1.49 6.62
C LEU A 439 12.20 0.26 7.29
N LEU A 440 11.52 0.45 8.43
CA LEU A 440 10.80 -0.63 9.10
C LEU A 440 9.65 -1.16 8.24
N LYS A 441 8.87 -0.28 7.61
CA LYS A 441 7.81 -0.68 6.65
C LYS A 441 8.38 -1.50 5.51
N ALA A 442 9.46 -1.03 4.88
CA ALA A 442 10.12 -1.76 3.81
C ALA A 442 10.66 -3.13 4.26
N ASN A 443 11.13 -3.26 5.51
CA ASN A 443 11.57 -4.54 6.06
C ASN A 443 10.39 -5.49 6.31
N ILE A 444 9.28 -4.98 6.86
CA ILE A 444 8.04 -5.74 7.04
C ILE A 444 7.57 -6.31 5.69
N ASP A 445 7.60 -5.51 4.63
CA ASP A 445 7.15 -5.95 3.30
C ASP A 445 8.05 -7.06 2.72
N ARG A 446 9.37 -6.96 2.90
CA ARG A 446 10.29 -8.06 2.53
C ARG A 446 9.98 -9.36 3.27
N VAL A 447 9.76 -9.27 4.59
CA VAL A 447 9.42 -10.45 5.40
C VAL A 447 8.07 -11.06 4.98
N LYS A 448 7.09 -10.21 4.62
CA LYS A 448 5.80 -10.68 4.08
C LYS A 448 5.94 -11.37 2.73
N ASP A 449 6.78 -10.85 1.85
CA ASP A 449 7.05 -11.47 0.55
C ASP A 449 7.68 -12.85 0.74
N ASP A 450 8.67 -12.96 1.63
CA ASP A 450 9.31 -14.25 1.94
C ASP A 450 8.35 -15.23 2.61
N LEU A 451 7.48 -14.74 3.49
CA LEU A 451 6.41 -15.54 4.09
C LEU A 451 5.41 -16.05 3.05
N SER A 452 5.05 -15.21 2.07
CA SER A 452 4.19 -15.61 0.95
C SER A 452 4.84 -16.71 0.11
N LYS A 453 6.12 -16.55 -0.24
CA LYS A 453 6.89 -17.59 -0.96
C LYS A 453 6.93 -18.91 -0.20
N HIS A 454 7.17 -18.88 1.11
CA HIS A 454 7.20 -20.11 1.93
C HIS A 454 5.82 -20.78 2.02
N ARG A 455 4.73 -20.00 2.08
CA ARG A 455 3.37 -20.55 2.02
C ARG A 455 3.07 -21.19 0.68
N GLU A 456 3.46 -20.56 -0.43
CA GLU A 456 3.31 -21.13 -1.77
C GLU A 456 4.09 -22.43 -1.91
N MET A 457 5.35 -22.46 -1.46
CA MET A 457 6.16 -23.70 -1.46
C MET A 457 5.53 -24.80 -0.61
N SER A 458 4.98 -24.46 0.56
CA SER A 458 4.29 -25.43 1.43
C SER A 458 3.01 -25.96 0.79
N LEU A 459 2.22 -25.09 0.15
CA LEU A 459 1.01 -25.47 -0.58
C LEU A 459 1.32 -26.39 -1.76
N MET A 460 2.30 -26.05 -2.59
CA MET A 460 2.71 -26.90 -3.73
C MET A 460 3.15 -28.28 -3.24
N LEU A 461 3.99 -28.33 -2.20
CA LEU A 461 4.47 -29.59 -1.66
C LEU A 461 3.33 -30.44 -1.06
N GLN A 462 2.37 -29.78 -0.42
CA GLN A 462 1.17 -30.44 0.10
C GLN A 462 0.25 -30.94 -1.03
N GLU A 463 0.11 -30.20 -2.13
CA GLU A 463 -0.62 -30.63 -3.32
C GLU A 463 0.05 -31.84 -3.98
N ASP A 464 1.38 -31.83 -4.11
CA ASP A 464 2.16 -32.96 -4.62
C ASP A 464 1.99 -34.20 -3.73
N LEU A 465 2.10 -34.03 -2.40
CA LEU A 465 1.87 -35.09 -1.42
C LEU A 465 0.47 -35.69 -1.55
N ASN A 466 -0.55 -34.84 -1.67
CA ASN A 466 -1.95 -35.27 -1.85
C ASN A 466 -2.16 -35.97 -3.19
N SER A 467 -1.49 -35.54 -4.27
CA SER A 467 -1.56 -36.18 -5.58
C SER A 467 -0.97 -37.59 -5.53
N VAL A 468 0.21 -37.75 -4.91
CA VAL A 468 0.85 -39.06 -4.73
C VAL A 468 -0.04 -39.98 -3.88
N LEU A 469 -0.60 -39.48 -2.79
CA LEU A 469 -1.55 -40.25 -1.97
C LEU A 469 -2.81 -40.67 -2.74
N ALA A 470 -3.32 -39.80 -3.62
CA ALA A 470 -4.48 -40.10 -4.45
C ALA A 470 -4.18 -41.11 -5.57
N GLU A 471 -2.93 -41.22 -6.02
CA GLU A 471 -2.49 -42.26 -6.96
C GLU A 471 -2.25 -43.62 -6.28
N LEU A 472 -1.92 -43.61 -4.98
CA LEU A 472 -1.69 -44.81 -4.16
C LEU A 472 -2.98 -45.48 -3.64
N GLY A 473 -4.10 -44.73 -3.56
CA GLY A 473 -5.42 -45.21 -3.13
C GLY A 473 -6.36 -45.51 -4.30
#